data_AF-E9J827-F1
#
_entry.id   AF-E9J827-F1
#
_cell.length_a   1.000
_cell.length_b   1.000
_cell.length_c   1.000
_cell.angle_alpha   90.00
_cell.angle_beta   90.00
_cell.angle_gamma   90.00
#
_symmetry.space_group_name_H-M   'P 1'
#
loop_
_entity.id
_entity.type
_entity.pdbx_description
1 polymer ?
#
loop_
_entity_poly.entity_id
_entity_poly.type
_entity_poly.pdbx_seq_one_letter_code
_entity_poly.pdbx_strand_id
1 'polypeptide(L)'
;CYICKERDQASTYHIFPKDSVLRTKWLAAFNLEEIDIMKCTKICGKKLDFNENTNDTSVIKRPNIAIASEELHSQEDSSTSVFQSCDECIPIISAKEEIEKRIDIELASDSIKLGIEVTSIEEQEPRVKQKRWRPAHISQIDMERGFDTPRRAKRHFNLVASKILSYKRQIATINRQKLRITKKMKHLQSLLKELTDKKMISEESEMTIQ
;
A
#
# COMPACT_ATOMS: atom_id res chain seq x y z
N CYS A 1 -20.50 -7.74 -1.79
CA CYS A 1 -20.46 -9.09 -1.17
C CYS A 1 -20.80 -10.11 -2.24
N TYR A 2 -20.12 -11.26 -2.30
CA TYR A 2 -20.42 -12.29 -3.30
C TYR A 2 -21.82 -12.87 -3.14
N ILE A 3 -22.26 -13.07 -1.89
CA ILE A 3 -23.53 -13.74 -1.58
C ILE A 3 -24.71 -12.79 -1.75
N CYS A 4 -24.72 -11.64 -1.07
CA CYS A 4 -25.87 -10.73 -1.14
C CYS A 4 -25.83 -9.78 -2.34
N LYS A 5 -24.77 -9.78 -3.16
CA LYS A 5 -24.55 -8.88 -4.31
C LYS A 5 -24.59 -7.36 -3.99
N GLU A 6 -24.83 -6.98 -2.75
CA GLU A 6 -24.80 -5.59 -2.30
C GLU A 6 -23.37 -5.09 -2.05
N ARG A 7 -23.20 -3.79 -2.29
CA ARG A 7 -21.97 -3.06 -1.98
C ARG A 7 -22.30 -1.95 -0.97
N ASP A 8 -22.45 -2.36 0.27
CA ASP A 8 -22.59 -1.45 1.40
C ASP A 8 -21.20 -0.95 1.83
N GLN A 9 -21.05 0.37 2.02
CA GLN A 9 -19.81 1.00 2.48
C GLN A 9 -19.59 0.81 3.99
N ALA A 10 -20.66 0.65 4.77
CA ALA A 10 -20.58 0.48 6.22
C ALA A 10 -20.28 -0.96 6.65
N SER A 11 -20.37 -1.92 5.72
CA SER A 11 -20.14 -3.34 6.02
C SER A 11 -18.66 -3.70 5.95
N THR A 12 -18.18 -4.48 6.93
CA THR A 12 -16.88 -5.15 6.84
C THR A 12 -16.93 -6.29 5.82
N TYR A 13 -15.83 -6.49 5.10
CA TYR A 13 -15.72 -7.56 4.10
C TYR A 13 -14.58 -8.51 4.46
N HIS A 14 -14.89 -9.79 4.58
CA HIS A 14 -13.95 -10.84 4.95
C HIS A 14 -13.65 -11.73 3.74
N ILE A 15 -12.39 -12.14 3.63
CA ILE A 15 -11.94 -13.14 2.65
C ILE A 15 -12.04 -14.51 3.31
N PHE A 16 -12.33 -15.55 2.53
CA PHE A 16 -12.36 -16.92 3.05
C PHE A 16 -11.04 -17.31 3.74
N PRO A 17 -11.09 -18.03 4.87
CA PRO A 17 -9.91 -18.54 5.56
C PRO A 17 -9.00 -19.40 4.66
N LYS A 18 -7.70 -19.42 5.00
CA LYS A 18 -6.71 -20.31 4.37
C LYS A 18 -6.73 -21.73 4.95
N ASP A 19 -7.21 -21.87 6.18
CA ASP A 19 -7.38 -23.17 6.83
C ASP A 19 -8.50 -23.95 6.14
N SER A 20 -8.20 -25.17 5.69
CA SER A 20 -9.11 -26.02 4.93
C SER A 20 -10.35 -26.40 5.74
N VAL A 21 -10.21 -26.60 7.06
CA VAL A 21 -11.32 -27.03 7.92
C VAL A 21 -12.33 -25.90 8.10
N LEU A 22 -11.86 -24.72 8.47
CA LEU A 22 -12.72 -23.53 8.60
C LEU A 22 -13.32 -23.12 7.25
N ARG A 23 -12.55 -23.22 6.17
CA ARG A 23 -13.03 -22.92 4.81
C ARG A 23 -14.16 -23.85 4.40
N THR A 24 -14.06 -25.15 4.68
CA THR A 24 -15.13 -26.12 4.41
C THR A 24 -16.39 -25.81 5.22
N LYS A 25 -16.25 -25.39 6.48
CA LYS A 25 -17.39 -24.93 7.30
C LYS A 25 -18.07 -23.70 6.70
N TRP A 26 -17.30 -22.73 6.22
CA TRP A 26 -17.85 -21.54 5.57
C TRP A 26 -18.57 -21.90 4.26
N LEU A 27 -17.96 -22.74 3.42
CA LEU A 27 -18.56 -23.23 2.18
C LEU A 27 -19.91 -23.90 2.45
N ALA A 28 -19.96 -24.82 3.41
CA ALA A 28 -21.18 -25.50 3.81
C ALA A 28 -22.25 -24.53 4.35
N ALA A 29 -21.87 -23.56 5.20
CA ALA A 29 -22.78 -22.57 5.75
C ALA A 29 -23.42 -21.67 4.68
N PHE A 30 -22.72 -21.44 3.57
CA PHE A 30 -23.21 -20.62 2.46
C PHE A 30 -23.73 -21.42 1.27
N ASN A 31 -23.74 -22.76 1.38
CA ASN A 31 -24.11 -23.68 0.31
C ASN A 31 -23.36 -23.38 -1.02
N LEU A 32 -22.04 -23.20 -0.91
CA LEU A 32 -21.15 -22.92 -2.04
C LEU A 32 -20.18 -24.08 -2.26
N GLU A 33 -19.71 -24.25 -3.49
CA GLU A 33 -18.64 -25.17 -3.83
C GLU A 33 -17.29 -24.43 -3.96
N GLU A 34 -16.18 -25.15 -3.80
CA GLU A 34 -14.82 -24.56 -3.93
C GLU A 34 -14.59 -23.98 -5.35
N ILE A 35 -15.28 -24.53 -6.35
CA ILE A 35 -15.20 -24.12 -7.76
C ILE A 35 -15.79 -22.70 -7.96
N ASP A 36 -16.77 -22.31 -7.14
CA ASP A 36 -17.44 -21.02 -7.21
C ASP A 36 -16.60 -19.89 -6.59
N ILE A 37 -15.57 -20.24 -5.80
CA ILE A 37 -14.75 -19.26 -5.07
C ILE A 37 -13.50 -18.89 -5.86
N MET A 38 -13.47 -17.65 -6.34
CA MET A 38 -12.23 -17.01 -6.79
C MET A 38 -11.33 -16.60 -5.61
N LYS A 39 -10.01 -16.53 -5.83
CA LYS A 39 -9.00 -16.17 -4.80
C LYS A 39 -9.26 -14.86 -4.04
N CYS A 40 -10.09 -13.97 -4.60
CA CYS A 40 -10.38 -12.65 -4.05
C CYS A 40 -11.87 -12.47 -3.68
N THR A 41 -12.64 -13.55 -3.60
CA THR A 41 -14.06 -13.48 -3.21
C THR A 41 -14.19 -12.99 -1.77
N LYS A 42 -15.04 -11.97 -1.58
CA LYS A 42 -15.30 -11.33 -0.28
C LYS A 42 -16.75 -11.47 0.13
N ILE A 43 -16.99 -11.81 1.39
CA ILE A 43 -18.31 -11.92 2.03
C ILE A 43 -18.47 -10.77 3.03
N CYS A 44 -19.67 -10.17 3.13
CA CYS A 44 -19.93 -9.13 4.13
C CYS A 44 -20.15 -9.73 5.54
N GLY A 45 -19.72 -9.00 6.57
CA GLY A 45 -19.84 -9.40 7.98
C GLY A 45 -21.28 -9.64 8.44
N LYS A 46 -22.28 -9.00 7.82
CA LYS A 46 -23.71 -9.18 8.13
C LYS A 46 -24.21 -10.63 8.05
N LYS A 47 -23.50 -11.49 7.32
CA LYS A 47 -23.83 -12.92 7.18
C LYS A 47 -22.95 -13.83 8.02
N LEU A 48 -22.00 -13.28 8.79
CA LEU A 48 -21.12 -14.04 9.68
C LEU A 48 -21.62 -14.09 11.13
N ASP A 49 -22.72 -13.40 11.45
CA ASP A 49 -23.45 -13.56 12.70
C ASP A 49 -24.27 -14.86 12.69
N PHE A 50 -23.59 -15.97 12.41
CA PHE A 50 -24.16 -17.31 12.56
C PHE A 50 -24.30 -17.60 14.06
N ASN A 51 -25.48 -17.24 14.56
CA ASN A 51 -26.30 -18.00 15.50
C ASN A 51 -25.53 -18.85 16.51
N GLU A 52 -25.26 -18.27 17.67
CA GLU A 52 -24.72 -18.91 18.89
C GLU A 52 -25.74 -19.85 19.59
N ASN A 53 -26.88 -20.16 18.95
CA ASN A 53 -28.01 -20.87 19.56
C ASN A 53 -28.12 -22.37 19.25
N THR A 54 -27.09 -22.99 18.66
CA THR A 54 -27.01 -24.46 18.67
C THR A 54 -26.32 -24.88 19.96
N ASN A 55 -27.06 -25.51 20.88
CA ASN A 55 -26.63 -26.00 22.20
C ASN A 55 -25.51 -27.07 22.19
N ASP A 56 -24.68 -27.14 21.14
CA ASP A 56 -23.52 -28.02 21.08
C ASP A 56 -22.26 -27.27 21.53
N THR A 57 -21.78 -27.70 22.70
CA THR A 57 -20.69 -27.16 23.53
C THR A 57 -19.29 -27.33 22.91
N SER A 58 -19.08 -26.82 21.68
CA SER A 58 -17.73 -26.61 21.15
C SER A 58 -17.55 -25.16 20.72
N VAL A 59 -17.28 -24.31 21.72
CA VAL A 59 -16.97 -22.88 21.55
C VAL A 59 -15.68 -22.75 20.72
N ILE A 60 -15.84 -22.43 19.44
CA ILE A 60 -14.73 -21.95 18.61
C ILE A 60 -14.47 -20.50 19.04
N LYS A 61 -13.53 -20.33 19.99
CA LYS A 61 -13.02 -19.01 20.38
C LYS A 61 -12.61 -18.27 19.12
N ARG A 62 -13.25 -17.14 18.85
CA ARG A 62 -12.85 -16.20 17.79
C ARG A 62 -11.34 -15.93 17.96
N PRO A 63 -10.47 -16.25 16.98
CA PRO A 63 -9.11 -15.78 17.03
C PRO A 63 -9.17 -14.26 16.98
N ASN A 64 -8.70 -13.63 18.05
CA ASN A 64 -8.66 -12.20 18.23
C ASN A 64 -7.65 -11.60 17.24
N ILE A 65 -8.05 -11.49 15.97
CA ILE A 65 -7.30 -10.74 14.97
C ILE A 65 -7.76 -9.30 15.13
N ALA A 66 -7.05 -8.57 15.99
CA ALA A 66 -7.16 -7.12 16.09
C ALA A 66 -6.79 -6.50 14.74
N ILE A 67 -7.78 -6.31 13.87
CA ILE A 67 -7.70 -5.36 12.77
C ILE A 67 -8.25 -4.06 13.35
N ALA A 68 -7.32 -3.23 13.83
CA ALA A 68 -7.62 -1.86 14.23
C ALA A 68 -8.33 -1.16 13.06
N SER A 69 -9.63 -1.01 13.21
CA SER A 69 -10.47 -0.21 12.34
C SER A 69 -10.82 1.02 13.18
N GLU A 70 -10.13 2.13 12.91
CA GLU A 70 -10.49 3.43 13.47
C GLU A 70 -11.93 3.76 13.03
N GLU A 71 -12.86 3.74 13.98
CA GLU A 71 -14.21 4.24 13.80
C GLU A 71 -14.17 5.75 13.60
N LEU A 72 -14.57 6.15 12.40
CA LEU A 72 -14.80 7.54 12.02
C LEU A 72 -16.12 7.98 12.67
N HIS A 73 -16.05 8.87 13.67
CA HIS A 73 -17.22 9.62 14.14
C HIS A 73 -17.68 10.56 13.02
N SER A 74 -18.86 10.28 12.45
CA SER A 74 -19.61 11.21 11.61
C SER A 74 -20.31 12.22 12.51
N GLN A 75 -19.70 13.40 12.66
CA GLN A 75 -20.38 14.58 13.19
C GLN A 75 -20.97 15.34 11.99
N GLU A 76 -22.29 15.37 11.91
CA GLU A 76 -23.05 16.18 10.96
C GLU A 76 -22.96 17.64 11.37
N ASP A 77 -22.07 18.39 10.72
CA ASP A 77 -22.14 19.85 10.74
C ASP A 77 -22.42 20.37 9.33
N SER A 78 -23.65 20.84 9.19
CA SER A 78 -24.17 21.60 8.07
C SER A 78 -23.32 22.85 7.88
N SER A 79 -22.50 22.89 6.84
CA SER A 79 -21.88 24.12 6.37
C SER A 79 -21.63 24.02 4.88
N THR A 80 -22.48 24.73 4.14
CA THR A 80 -22.38 25.06 2.73
C THR A 80 -21.05 25.74 2.45
N SER A 81 -20.00 24.98 2.13
CA SER A 81 -18.72 25.53 1.68
C SER A 81 -18.62 25.41 0.16
N VAL A 82 -18.65 26.56 -0.51
CA VAL A 82 -18.38 26.75 -1.93
C VAL A 82 -17.02 26.15 -2.27
N PHE A 83 -16.99 25.14 -3.14
CA PHE A 83 -15.77 24.59 -3.70
C PHE A 83 -15.10 25.63 -4.58
N GLN A 84 -14.02 26.25 -4.09
CA GLN A 84 -13.13 27.03 -4.93
C GLN A 84 -12.08 26.09 -5.51
N SER A 85 -12.18 25.86 -6.83
CA SER A 85 -11.18 25.13 -7.62
C SER A 85 -9.85 25.85 -7.50
N CYS A 86 -8.83 25.17 -6.96
CA CYS A 86 -7.44 25.64 -7.06
C CYS A 86 -6.75 24.82 -8.15
N ASP A 87 -6.95 25.26 -9.38
CA ASP A 87 -6.14 24.89 -10.55
C ASP A 87 -4.81 25.64 -10.51
N GLU A 88 -3.90 25.24 -9.63
CA GLU A 88 -2.48 25.60 -9.74
C GLU A 88 -1.63 24.33 -9.69
N CYS A 89 -1.70 23.57 -10.79
CA CYS A 89 -0.67 22.61 -11.11
C CYS A 89 0.56 23.38 -11.61
N ILE A 90 1.58 23.53 -10.77
CA ILE A 90 2.89 24.03 -11.21
C ILE A 90 3.47 23.01 -12.20
N PRO A 91 3.81 23.41 -13.44
CA PRO A 91 4.39 22.50 -14.42
C PRO A 91 5.79 22.09 -13.95
N ILE A 92 6.03 20.78 -13.86
CA ILE A 92 7.36 20.22 -13.65
C ILE A 92 8.13 20.46 -14.95
N ILE A 93 8.98 21.49 -14.94
CA ILE A 93 9.89 21.78 -16.04
C ILE A 93 10.85 20.59 -16.19
N SER A 94 10.83 20.07 -17.40
CA SER A 94 11.50 18.89 -17.90
C SER A 94 13.02 19.08 -17.93
N ALA A 95 13.73 18.61 -16.90
CA ALA A 95 15.18 18.40 -16.96
C ALA A 95 15.45 17.11 -17.76
N LYS A 96 15.59 17.22 -19.08
CA LYS A 96 15.79 16.08 -19.99
C LYS A 96 17.05 16.15 -20.85
N GLU A 97 17.97 17.07 -20.60
CA GLU A 97 18.98 17.43 -21.60
C GLU A 97 20.46 17.29 -21.17
N GLU A 98 20.79 16.43 -20.21
CA GLU A 98 22.19 16.33 -19.74
C GLU A 98 22.75 14.89 -19.58
N ILE A 99 22.18 13.89 -20.26
CA ILE A 99 22.68 12.49 -20.20
C ILE A 99 22.86 11.88 -21.59
N GLU A 100 23.52 12.59 -22.52
CA GLU A 100 23.82 12.04 -23.86
C GLU A 100 25.29 12.13 -24.27
N LYS A 101 26.21 12.40 -23.34
CA LYS A 101 27.65 12.31 -23.62
C LYS A 101 28.30 11.27 -22.73
N ARG A 102 28.57 10.09 -23.31
CA ARG A 102 29.70 9.15 -23.04
C ARG A 102 29.24 7.69 -23.13
N ILE A 103 29.07 7.16 -24.34
CA ILE A 103 29.32 5.73 -24.60
C ILE A 103 29.88 5.60 -26.01
N ASP A 104 31.19 5.85 -26.14
CA ASP A 104 32.00 5.30 -27.23
C ASP A 104 33.00 4.36 -26.54
N ILE A 105 32.71 3.06 -26.51
CA ILE A 105 33.70 2.02 -26.21
C ILE A 105 33.53 0.93 -27.26
N GLU A 106 34.59 0.81 -28.06
CA GLU A 106 34.79 -0.08 -29.18
C GLU A 106 34.53 -1.55 -28.87
N LEU A 107 33.76 -2.18 -29.76
CA LEU A 107 33.81 -3.62 -30.00
C LEU A 107 35.17 -3.98 -30.60
N ALA A 108 35.88 -4.89 -29.92
CA ALA A 108 36.96 -5.67 -30.50
C ALA A 108 36.71 -7.16 -30.23
N SER A 109 37.02 -7.95 -31.24
CA SER A 109 36.49 -9.25 -31.61
C SER A 109 37.38 -10.43 -31.19
N ASP A 110 36.84 -11.63 -31.44
CA ASP A 110 37.52 -12.91 -31.70
C ASP A 110 38.11 -13.71 -30.52
N SER A 111 37.64 -14.94 -30.33
CA SER A 111 38.17 -16.09 -31.10
C SER A 111 37.60 -17.42 -30.62
N ILE A 112 37.32 -18.27 -31.61
CA ILE A 112 36.78 -19.63 -31.55
C ILE A 112 37.82 -20.58 -30.94
N LYS A 113 37.40 -21.48 -30.03
CA LYS A 113 38.01 -22.81 -29.88
C LYS A 113 36.96 -23.90 -29.72
N LEU A 114 36.81 -24.67 -30.79
CA LEU A 114 36.16 -25.99 -30.84
C LEU A 114 37.15 -27.03 -30.28
N GLY A 115 36.70 -27.95 -29.43
CA GLY A 115 37.55 -28.99 -28.87
C GLY A 115 36.79 -30.05 -28.08
N ILE A 116 36.10 -30.92 -28.83
CA ILE A 116 35.89 -32.37 -28.68
C ILE A 116 35.62 -32.98 -27.29
N GLU A 117 34.54 -33.76 -27.32
CA GLU A 117 33.96 -34.70 -26.37
C GLU A 117 34.93 -35.58 -25.57
N VAL A 118 34.68 -35.67 -24.26
CA VAL A 118 34.90 -36.90 -23.48
C VAL A 118 33.66 -37.13 -22.62
N THR A 119 32.92 -38.19 -22.98
CA THR A 119 31.76 -38.70 -22.25
C THR A 119 32.21 -39.35 -20.94
N SER A 120 32.09 -38.62 -19.84
CA SER A 120 32.07 -39.20 -18.49
C SER A 120 30.64 -39.18 -17.97
N ILE A 121 30.15 -40.36 -17.59
CA ILE A 121 28.86 -40.55 -16.92
C ILE A 121 29.02 -39.97 -15.51
N GLU A 122 28.70 -38.68 -15.37
CA GLU A 122 28.78 -37.94 -14.12
C GLU A 122 27.51 -38.23 -13.30
N GLU A 123 27.71 -38.75 -12.10
CA GLU A 123 26.65 -39.00 -11.12
C GLU A 123 25.80 -37.75 -10.95
N GLN A 124 24.48 -37.87 -11.16
CA GLN A 124 23.56 -36.76 -11.03
C GLN A 124 23.46 -36.30 -9.59
N GLU A 125 24.26 -35.30 -9.23
CA GLU A 125 24.05 -34.56 -8.00
C GLU A 125 22.64 -33.94 -7.97
N PRO A 126 21.95 -33.97 -6.81
CA PRO A 126 20.61 -33.45 -6.69
C PRO A 126 20.60 -31.97 -7.04
N ARG A 127 19.94 -31.62 -8.15
CA ARG A 127 19.81 -30.23 -8.63
C ARG A 127 19.15 -29.36 -7.57
N VAL A 128 19.97 -28.64 -6.81
CA VAL A 128 19.50 -27.68 -5.81
C VAL A 128 18.72 -26.59 -6.54
N LYS A 129 17.42 -26.50 -6.27
CA LYS A 129 16.57 -25.44 -6.85
C LYS A 129 17.11 -24.10 -6.36
N GLN A 130 17.74 -23.36 -7.26
CA GLN A 130 18.23 -22.02 -6.94
C GLN A 130 17.05 -21.14 -6.50
N LYS A 131 17.19 -20.52 -5.32
CA LYS A 131 16.19 -19.57 -4.82
C LYS A 131 16.08 -18.42 -5.81
N ARG A 132 14.88 -18.21 -6.35
CA ARG A 132 14.62 -17.13 -7.29
C ARG A 132 14.80 -15.79 -6.58
N TRP A 133 15.88 -15.10 -6.90
CA TRP A 133 16.17 -13.77 -6.36
C TRP A 133 15.02 -12.78 -6.63
N ARG A 134 14.64 -12.02 -5.60
CA ARG A 134 13.60 -10.99 -5.65
C ARG A 134 14.03 -9.81 -4.77
N PRO A 135 14.34 -8.63 -5.34
CA PRO A 135 14.71 -7.47 -4.54
C PRO A 135 13.49 -6.96 -3.78
N ALA A 136 13.70 -6.62 -2.51
CA ALA A 136 12.69 -5.99 -1.66
C ALA A 136 12.75 -4.45 -1.75
N HIS A 137 13.93 -3.91 -2.08
CA HIS A 137 14.20 -2.48 -2.18
C HIS A 137 14.67 -2.11 -3.59
N ILE A 138 14.40 -0.86 -4.00
CA ILE A 138 14.82 -0.34 -5.31
C ILE A 138 16.35 -0.34 -5.43
N SER A 139 17.06 -0.02 -4.35
CA SER A 139 18.53 -0.02 -4.30
C SER A 139 19.18 -1.39 -4.52
N GLN A 140 18.41 -2.47 -4.39
CA GLN A 140 18.89 -3.82 -4.64
C GLN A 140 18.77 -4.22 -6.11
N ILE A 141 18.13 -3.40 -6.96
CA ILE A 141 17.99 -3.69 -8.38
C ILE A 141 19.34 -3.40 -9.03
N ASP A 142 19.99 -4.45 -9.51
CA ASP A 142 21.16 -4.33 -10.37
C ASP A 142 20.73 -3.73 -11.72
N MET A 143 21.31 -2.58 -12.08
CA MET A 143 21.00 -1.87 -13.32
C MET A 143 21.50 -2.63 -14.54
N GLU A 144 22.58 -3.41 -14.40
CA GLU A 144 23.17 -4.16 -15.51
C GLU A 144 22.36 -5.42 -15.81
N ARG A 145 22.14 -6.28 -14.82
CA ARG A 145 21.50 -7.62 -15.02
C ARG A 145 20.01 -7.68 -14.68
N GLY A 146 19.48 -6.62 -14.06
CA GLY A 146 18.08 -6.56 -13.65
C GLY A 146 17.14 -6.50 -14.85
N PHE A 147 17.57 -5.93 -15.97
CA PHE A 147 16.72 -5.61 -17.10
C PHE A 147 16.88 -6.53 -18.32
N ASP A 148 17.75 -7.54 -18.25
CA ASP A 148 18.08 -8.48 -19.35
C ASP A 148 16.89 -9.19 -19.99
N THR A 149 15.80 -9.39 -19.25
CA THR A 149 14.62 -10.10 -19.76
C THR A 149 13.36 -9.27 -19.57
N PRO A 150 12.42 -9.27 -20.54
CA PRO A 150 11.17 -8.50 -20.43
C PRO A 150 10.38 -8.83 -19.15
N ARG A 151 10.42 -10.09 -18.71
CA ARG A 151 9.77 -10.54 -17.48
C ARG A 151 10.43 -9.97 -16.22
N ARG A 152 11.77 -9.84 -16.17
CA ARG A 152 12.48 -9.21 -15.05
C ARG A 152 12.27 -7.69 -15.07
N ALA A 153 12.46 -7.06 -16.22
CA ALA A 153 12.25 -5.62 -16.41
C ALA A 153 10.85 -5.19 -15.94
N LYS A 154 9.78 -5.89 -16.36
CA LYS A 154 8.40 -5.62 -15.93
C LYS A 154 8.23 -5.71 -14.40
N ARG A 155 8.90 -6.65 -13.74
CA ARG A 155 8.81 -6.80 -12.28
C ARG A 155 9.51 -5.67 -11.55
N HIS A 156 10.72 -5.32 -11.96
CA HIS A 156 11.47 -4.21 -11.38
C HIS A 156 10.75 -2.88 -11.61
N PHE A 157 10.22 -2.67 -12.82
CA PHE A 157 9.37 -1.52 -13.12
C PHE A 157 8.16 -1.43 -12.18
N ASN A 158 7.42 -2.54 -11.99
CA ASN A 158 6.27 -2.56 -11.09
C ASN A 158 6.67 -2.28 -9.63
N LEU A 159 7.83 -2.77 -9.19
CA LEU A 159 8.36 -2.49 -7.85
C LEU A 159 8.64 -0.99 -7.67
N VAL A 160 9.33 -0.38 -8.64
CA VAL A 160 9.63 1.06 -8.65
C VAL A 160 8.34 1.88 -8.69
N ALA A 161 7.42 1.56 -9.60
CA ALA A 161 6.13 2.24 -9.72
C ALA A 161 5.33 2.18 -8.41
N SER A 162 5.27 1.02 -7.77
CA SER A 162 4.57 0.84 -6.49
C SER A 162 5.19 1.70 -5.38
N LYS A 163 6.52 1.79 -5.34
CA LYS A 163 7.24 2.64 -4.36
C LYS A 163 7.03 4.13 -4.63
N ILE A 164 7.09 4.57 -5.88
CA ILE A 164 6.77 5.96 -6.27
C ILE A 164 5.35 6.32 -5.82
N LEU A 165 4.37 5.45 -6.07
CA LEU A 165 2.99 5.66 -5.62
C LEU A 165 2.90 5.75 -4.08
N SER A 166 3.63 4.91 -3.35
CA SER A 166 3.71 4.97 -1.90
C SER A 166 4.27 6.31 -1.41
N TYR A 167 5.37 6.79 -2.00
CA TYR A 167 5.96 8.09 -1.64
C TYR A 167 5.03 9.26 -1.95
N LYS A 168 4.34 9.24 -3.10
CA LYS A 168 3.32 10.26 -3.44
C LYS A 168 2.21 10.33 -2.38
N ARG A 169 1.71 9.17 -1.92
CA ARG A 169 0.71 9.12 -0.84
C ARG A 169 1.25 9.69 0.46
N GLN A 170 2.47 9.34 0.83
CA GLN A 170 3.12 9.85 2.03
C GLN A 170 3.27 11.38 1.99
N ILE A 171 3.73 11.93 0.86
CA ILE A 171 3.82 13.38 0.64
C ILE A 171 2.44 14.04 0.81
N ALA A 172 1.39 13.46 0.22
CA ALA A 172 0.03 13.99 0.36
C ALA A 172 -0.43 14.01 1.83
N THR A 173 -0.15 12.97 2.60
CA THR A 173 -0.47 12.92 4.04
C THR A 173 0.28 13.99 4.83
N ILE A 174 1.59 14.13 4.60
CA ILE A 174 2.43 15.14 5.27
C ILE A 174 1.93 16.55 4.94
N ASN A 175 1.59 16.82 3.68
CA ASN A 175 1.07 18.13 3.27
C ASN A 175 -0.28 18.45 3.93
N ARG A 176 -1.17 17.47 4.06
CA ARG A 176 -2.43 17.65 4.80
C ARG A 176 -2.19 17.99 6.27
N GLN A 177 -1.23 17.31 6.91
CA GLN A 177 -0.86 17.60 8.30
C GLN A 177 -0.28 19.00 8.44
N LYS A 178 0.66 19.39 7.56
CA LYS A 178 1.23 20.73 7.50
C LYS A 178 0.13 21.80 7.40
N LEU A 179 -0.82 21.62 6.49
CA LEU A 179 -1.95 22.55 6.33
C LEU A 179 -2.80 22.69 7.61
N ARG A 180 -3.10 21.58 8.29
CA ARG A 180 -3.84 21.62 9.57
C ARG A 180 -3.08 22.40 10.64
N ILE A 181 -1.78 22.17 10.77
CA ILE A 181 -0.93 22.87 11.75
C ILE A 181 -0.87 24.36 11.41
N THR A 182 -0.63 24.71 10.15
CA THR A 182 -0.61 26.13 9.71
C THR A 182 -1.94 26.83 9.99
N LYS A 183 -3.08 26.17 9.79
CA LYS A 183 -4.40 26.72 10.14
C LYS A 183 -4.53 26.98 11.64
N LYS A 184 -4.12 26.02 12.49
CA LYS A 184 -4.11 26.19 13.95
C LYS A 184 -3.20 27.35 14.38
N MET A 185 -2.00 27.43 13.81
CA MET A 185 -1.06 28.50 14.10
C MET A 185 -1.63 29.87 13.72
N LYS A 186 -2.22 30.01 12.53
CA LYS A 186 -2.89 31.24 12.12
C LYS A 186 -4.04 31.63 13.04
N HIS A 187 -4.85 30.64 13.46
CA HIS A 187 -5.94 30.88 14.39
C HIS A 187 -5.43 31.37 15.75
N LEU A 188 -4.42 30.72 16.31
CA LEU A 188 -3.80 31.14 17.58
C LEU A 188 -3.16 32.54 17.47
N GLN A 189 -2.49 32.85 16.35
CA GLN A 189 -1.96 34.18 16.09
C GLN A 189 -3.05 35.25 16.02
N SER A 190 -4.19 34.94 15.38
CA SER A 190 -5.36 35.83 15.35
C SER A 190 -5.92 36.08 16.74
N LEU A 191 -6.06 35.02 17.54
CA LEU A 191 -6.57 35.12 18.91
C LEU A 191 -5.64 35.95 19.79
N LEU A 192 -4.33 35.71 19.71
CA LEU A 192 -3.33 36.51 20.42
C LEU A 192 -3.44 37.98 20.04
N LYS A 193 -3.54 38.29 18.75
CA LYS A 193 -3.71 39.67 18.28
C LYS A 193 -4.95 40.33 18.90
N GLU A 194 -6.10 39.65 18.90
CA GLU A 194 -7.33 40.17 19.50
C GLU A 194 -7.21 40.41 21.01
N LEU A 195 -6.51 39.52 21.73
CA LEU A 195 -6.28 39.67 23.16
C LEU A 195 -5.32 40.84 23.48
N THR A 196 -4.28 41.02 22.68
CA THR A 196 -3.36 42.17 22.76
C THR A 196 -4.10 43.47 22.48
N ASP A 197 -4.91 43.53 21.42
CA ASP A 197 -5.69 44.72 21.05
C ASP A 197 -6.68 45.13 22.16
N LYS A 198 -7.22 44.15 22.89
CA LYS A 198 -8.11 44.38 24.05
C LYS A 198 -7.38 44.61 25.37
N LYS A 199 -6.04 44.59 25.40
CA LYS A 199 -5.20 44.67 26.61
C LYS A 199 -5.60 43.64 27.68
N MET A 200 -6.01 42.45 27.26
CA MET A 200 -6.38 41.35 28.17
C MET A 200 -5.19 40.46 28.55
N ILE A 201 -4.02 40.72 27.99
CA ILE A 201 -2.77 40.05 28.32
C ILE A 201 -2.00 40.96 29.29
N SER A 202 -1.55 40.44 30.43
CA SER A 202 -0.70 41.23 31.35
C SER A 202 0.67 41.45 30.71
N GLU A 203 1.33 42.59 31.01
CA GLU A 203 2.69 42.89 30.53
C GLU A 203 3.68 41.75 30.82
N GLU A 204 3.52 41.07 31.95
CA GLU A 204 4.35 39.93 32.37
C GLU A 204 4.17 38.70 31.45
N SER A 205 2.95 38.50 30.94
CA SER A 205 2.64 37.44 29.98
C SER A 205 3.14 37.76 28.58
N GLU A 206 3.18 39.04 28.20
CA GLU A 206 3.63 39.52 26.90
C GLU A 206 5.13 39.26 26.67
N MET A 207 5.95 39.42 27.72
CA MET A 207 7.39 39.14 27.63
C MET A 207 7.73 37.66 27.39
N THR A 208 6.85 36.73 27.75
CA THR A 208 7.11 35.29 27.61
C THR A 208 6.75 34.77 26.21
N ILE A 209 6.00 35.56 25.43
CA ILE A 209 5.45 35.16 24.13
C ILE A 209 6.33 35.63 22.95
N GLN A 210 7.19 36.65 23.15
CA GLN A 210 8.18 37.13 22.16
C GLN A 210 9.41 36.23 22.09
#